data_AF-A0A7S2I6Y5-F1
#
_entry.id   AF-A0A7S2I6Y5-F1
#
_cell.length_a   1.000
_cell.length_b   1.000
_cell.length_c   1.000
_cell.angle_alpha   90.00
_cell.angle_beta   90.00
_cell.angle_gamma   90.00
#
_symmetry.space_group_name_H-M   'P 1'
#
loop_
_entity.id
_entity.type
_entity.pdbx_description
1 polymer ?
#
loop_
_entity_poly.entity_id
_entity_poly.type
_entity_poly.pdbx_seq_one_letter_code
_entity_poly.pdbx_strand_id
1 'polypeptide(L)'
;SCFWWVIVTATTVGYGDDYTPTTAPGKIVAGLTMVWSLCAYALPIGVIGGNFSQVWEEYDSMKEKEEHLKLREETMIKRSIAWGDPLHYSRKLLLELWHDSGFDSGLVAEGFDASFQSEFLGEVDFILDLPANESVTRRCRQPLTANNEKARRKVSGTLTFEYNWQPLTHTRPDMLLLGRLEVTVLKAENLLNIDWKGTGVSDPYCIINAYPTSPQ
;
A
#
# COMPACT_ATOMS: atom_id res chain seq x y z
N SER A 1 42.81 -15.74 -38.39
CA SER A 1 41.79 -16.30 -37.49
C SER A 1 42.06 -16.13 -35.99
N CYS A 2 43.09 -15.38 -35.56
CA CYS A 2 43.37 -15.15 -34.12
C CYS A 2 42.40 -14.19 -33.42
N PHE A 3 41.76 -13.28 -34.17
CA PHE A 3 40.80 -12.30 -33.63
C PHE A 3 39.58 -12.96 -32.98
N TRP A 4 39.08 -14.07 -33.55
CA TRP A 4 37.97 -14.84 -33.00
C TRP A 4 38.30 -15.40 -31.61
N TRP A 5 39.46 -16.05 -31.49
CA TRP A 5 39.93 -16.59 -30.21
C TRP A 5 40.12 -15.49 -29.17
N VAL A 6 40.63 -14.30 -29.55
CA VAL A 6 40.78 -13.15 -28.66
C VAL A 6 39.42 -12.64 -28.14
N ILE A 7 38.40 -12.51 -29.01
CA ILE A 7 37.07 -12.06 -28.58
C ILE A 7 36.44 -13.05 -27.60
N VAL A 8 36.40 -14.34 -27.95
CA VAL A 8 35.80 -15.41 -27.13
C VAL A 8 36.49 -15.51 -25.76
N THR A 9 37.80 -15.30 -25.74
CA THR A 9 38.60 -15.30 -24.51
C THR A 9 38.36 -14.04 -23.68
N ALA A 10 38.32 -12.85 -24.31
CA ALA A 10 38.08 -11.58 -23.64
C ALA A 10 36.66 -11.50 -23.04
N THR A 11 35.65 -12.07 -23.70
CA THR A 11 34.28 -12.15 -23.19
C THR A 11 34.07 -13.30 -22.19
N THR A 12 35.14 -14.01 -21.79
CA THR A 12 35.11 -15.14 -20.84
C THR A 12 34.24 -16.32 -21.29
N VAL A 13 33.92 -16.43 -22.57
CA VAL A 13 33.07 -17.51 -23.11
C VAL A 13 33.85 -18.81 -23.23
N GLY A 14 35.08 -18.75 -23.74
CA GLY A 14 36.06 -19.85 -23.67
C GLY A 14 35.64 -21.16 -24.34
N TYR A 15 35.26 -21.14 -25.63
CA TYR A 15 34.84 -22.34 -26.37
C TYR A 15 35.90 -23.46 -26.49
N GLY A 16 37.19 -23.14 -26.34
CA GLY A 16 38.27 -24.12 -26.41
C GLY A 16 38.47 -24.71 -27.80
N ASP A 17 38.37 -23.89 -28.85
CA ASP A 17 38.56 -24.31 -30.23
C ASP A 17 40.04 -24.59 -30.59
N ASP A 18 40.28 -25.20 -31.75
CA ASP A 18 41.61 -25.63 -32.23
C ASP A 18 42.65 -24.49 -32.31
N TYR A 19 42.23 -23.24 -32.17
CA TYR A 19 43.08 -22.05 -32.21
C TYR A 19 43.65 -21.65 -30.84
N THR A 20 43.46 -22.48 -29.81
CA THR A 20 43.97 -22.22 -28.46
C THR A 20 45.50 -22.36 -28.39
N PRO A 21 46.24 -21.40 -27.80
CA PRO A 21 47.69 -21.46 -27.72
C PRO A 21 48.16 -22.65 -26.86
N THR A 22 48.83 -23.60 -27.51
CA THR A 22 49.34 -24.83 -26.86
C THR A 22 50.76 -24.68 -26.31
N THR A 23 51.53 -23.71 -26.81
CA THR A 23 52.92 -23.47 -26.41
C THR A 23 53.01 -22.74 -25.06
N ALA A 24 54.05 -23.06 -24.27
CA ALA A 24 54.30 -22.42 -22.97
C ALA A 24 54.30 -20.87 -23.01
N PRO A 25 55.02 -20.20 -23.95
CA PRO A 25 54.96 -18.74 -24.05
C PRO A 25 53.58 -18.23 -24.50
N GLY A 26 52.88 -18.97 -25.37
CA GLY A 26 51.54 -18.60 -25.83
C GLY A 26 50.52 -18.60 -24.70
N LYS A 27 50.63 -19.55 -23.75
CA LYS A 27 49.77 -19.62 -22.56
C LYS A 27 49.98 -18.44 -21.60
N ILE A 28 51.23 -17.96 -21.45
CA ILE A 28 51.53 -16.78 -20.63
C ILE A 28 50.89 -15.53 -21.22
N VAL A 29 51.06 -15.32 -22.53
CA VAL A 29 50.44 -14.18 -23.24
C VAL A 29 48.91 -14.26 -23.20
N ALA A 30 48.35 -15.45 -23.33
CA ALA A 30 46.91 -15.68 -23.20
C ALA A 30 46.39 -15.28 -21.82
N GLY A 31 47.07 -15.71 -20.75
CA GLY A 31 46.71 -15.36 -19.38
C GLY A 31 46.77 -13.85 -19.11
N LEU A 32 47.83 -13.18 -19.59
CA LEU A 32 47.95 -11.72 -19.47
C LEU A 32 46.84 -10.99 -20.23
N THR A 33 46.47 -11.49 -21.42
CA THR A 33 45.40 -10.91 -22.23
C THR A 33 44.04 -11.02 -21.53
N MET A 34 43.74 -12.15 -20.89
CA MET A 34 42.50 -12.36 -20.11
C MET A 34 42.38 -11.38 -18.94
N VAL A 35 43.45 -11.17 -18.18
CA VAL A 35 43.46 -10.23 -17.05
C VAL A 35 43.30 -8.79 -17.56
N TRP A 36 44.02 -8.44 -18.62
CA TRP A 36 43.96 -7.11 -19.21
C TRP A 36 42.56 -6.76 -19.75
N SER A 37 41.86 -7.71 -20.39
CA SER A 37 40.50 -7.48 -20.89
C SER A 37 39.50 -7.19 -19.76
N LEU A 38 39.63 -7.85 -18.60
CA LEU A 38 38.78 -7.56 -17.44
C LEU A 38 39.05 -6.17 -16.88
N CYS A 39 40.32 -5.75 -16.79
CA CYS A 39 40.67 -4.39 -16.39
C CYS A 39 40.11 -3.34 -17.36
N ALA A 40 40.19 -3.61 -18.67
CA ALA A 40 39.66 -2.72 -19.69
C ALA A 40 38.12 -2.59 -19.63
N TYR A 41 37.40 -3.67 -19.29
CA TYR A 41 35.95 -3.64 -19.09
C TYR A 41 35.52 -3.00 -17.78
N ALA A 42 36.34 -3.05 -16.73
CA ALA A 42 36.01 -2.45 -15.44
C ALA A 42 35.76 -0.93 -15.54
N LEU A 43 36.50 -0.23 -16.40
CA LEU A 43 36.37 1.21 -16.58
C LEU A 43 34.99 1.65 -17.11
N PRO A 44 34.51 1.18 -18.29
CA PRO A 44 33.19 1.58 -18.79
C PRO A 44 32.06 1.07 -17.89
N ILE A 45 32.17 -0.14 -17.31
CA ILE A 45 31.18 -0.66 -16.38
C ILE A 45 31.08 0.24 -15.13
N GLY A 46 32.21 0.67 -14.58
CA GLY A 46 32.26 1.58 -13.43
C GLY A 46 31.62 2.95 -13.73
N VAL A 47 31.91 3.53 -14.90
CA VAL A 47 31.30 4.81 -15.32
C VAL A 47 29.78 4.67 -15.48
N ILE A 48 29.33 3.62 -16.16
CA ILE A 48 27.90 3.35 -16.35
C ILE A 48 27.22 3.12 -15.00
N GLY A 49 27.81 2.31 -14.12
CA GLY A 49 27.29 2.05 -12.77
C GLY A 49 27.20 3.33 -11.93
N GLY A 50 28.20 4.21 -12.00
CA GLY A 50 28.19 5.50 -11.32
C GLY A 50 27.06 6.41 -11.81
N ASN A 51 26.86 6.50 -13.13
CA ASN A 51 25.77 7.30 -13.71
C ASN A 51 24.39 6.74 -13.30
N PHE A 52 24.20 5.41 -13.36
CA PHE A 52 22.96 4.79 -12.90
C PHE A 52 22.71 5.05 -11.41
N SER A 53 23.74 4.98 -10.57
CA SER A 53 23.61 5.26 -9.14
C SER A 53 23.16 6.69 -8.89
N GLN A 54 23.73 7.67 -9.59
CA GLN A 54 23.35 9.08 -9.45
C GLN A 54 21.90 9.33 -9.90
N VAL A 55 21.51 8.76 -11.05
CA VAL A 55 20.13 8.88 -11.56
C VAL A 55 19.14 8.20 -10.62
N TRP A 56 19.49 7.06 -10.03
CA TRP A 56 18.64 6.40 -9.03
C TRP A 56 18.48 7.24 -7.78
N GLU A 57 19.58 7.77 -7.23
CA GLU A 57 19.54 8.63 -6.04
C GLU A 57 18.69 9.89 -6.28
N GLU A 58 18.83 10.52 -7.45
CA GLU A 58 18.00 11.66 -7.84
C GLU A 58 16.52 11.25 -7.92
N TYR A 59 16.20 10.14 -8.58
CA TYR A 59 14.85 9.61 -8.71
C TYR A 59 14.20 9.29 -7.35
N ASP A 60 14.93 8.63 -6.44
CA ASP A 60 14.46 8.34 -5.08
C ASP A 60 14.18 9.63 -4.31
N SER A 61 15.09 10.62 -4.38
CA SER A 61 14.89 11.91 -3.72
C SER A 61 13.69 12.70 -4.26
N MET A 62 13.42 12.59 -5.57
CA MET A 62 12.27 13.22 -6.20
C MET A 62 10.97 12.56 -5.72
N LYS A 63 10.96 11.23 -5.66
CA LYS A 63 9.81 10.46 -5.18
C LYS A 63 9.48 10.78 -3.71
N GLU A 64 10.48 10.83 -2.84
CA GLU A 64 10.29 11.23 -1.44
C GLU A 64 9.69 12.63 -1.31
N LYS A 65 10.22 13.61 -2.06
CA LYS A 65 9.69 14.99 -2.08
C LYS A 65 8.24 15.03 -2.57
N GLU A 66 7.91 14.26 -3.60
CA GLU A 66 6.55 14.17 -4.13
C GLU A 66 5.58 13.58 -3.09
N GLU A 67 5.98 12.52 -2.39
CA GLU A 67 5.19 11.92 -1.30
C GLU A 67 4.98 12.92 -0.14
N HIS A 68 6.04 13.62 0.28
CA HIS A 68 5.94 14.66 1.30
C HIS A 68 5.03 15.83 0.89
N LEU A 69 5.05 16.22 -0.39
CA LEU A 69 4.20 17.29 -0.89
C LEU A 69 2.72 16.87 -0.87
N LYS A 70 2.40 15.65 -1.30
CA LYS A 70 1.04 15.10 -1.24
C LYS A 70 0.50 15.07 0.19
N LEU A 71 1.29 14.57 1.15
CA LEU A 71 0.91 14.57 2.57
C LEU A 71 0.66 15.99 3.10
N ARG A 72 1.47 16.96 2.68
CA ARG A 72 1.30 18.37 3.05
C ARG A 72 0.02 18.97 2.45
N GLU A 73 -0.29 18.68 1.19
CA GLU A 73 -1.52 19.11 0.54
C GLU A 73 -2.75 18.53 1.24
N GLU A 74 -2.76 17.23 1.53
CA GLU A 74 -3.85 16.59 2.26
C GLU A 74 -4.07 17.20 3.65
N THR A 75 -2.99 17.46 4.39
CA THR A 75 -3.10 18.10 5.71
C THR A 75 -3.59 19.53 5.62
N MET A 76 -3.24 20.27 4.57
CA MET A 76 -3.79 21.61 4.30
C MET A 76 -5.27 21.57 3.96
N ILE A 77 -5.71 20.66 3.09
CA ILE A 77 -7.12 20.48 2.74
C ILE A 77 -7.91 20.15 4.00
N LYS A 78 -7.45 19.17 4.78
CA LYS A 78 -8.07 18.77 6.05
C LYS A 78 -8.19 19.96 7.02
N ARG A 79 -7.12 20.74 7.19
CA ARG A 79 -7.14 21.95 8.03
C ARG A 79 -8.13 22.98 7.50
N SER A 80 -8.15 23.26 6.20
CA SER A 80 -9.05 24.27 5.61
C SER A 80 -10.54 23.96 5.81
N ILE A 81 -10.91 22.67 5.77
CA ILE A 81 -12.29 22.23 6.00
C ILE A 81 -12.71 22.45 7.46
N ALA A 82 -11.83 22.20 8.43
CA ALA A 82 -12.12 22.45 9.86
C ALA A 82 -12.40 23.93 10.19
N TRP A 83 -11.85 24.88 9.43
CA TRP A 83 -12.13 26.31 9.65
C TRP A 83 -13.55 26.72 9.26
N GLY A 84 -14.21 25.98 8.34
CA GLY A 84 -15.56 26.29 7.87
C GLY A 84 -16.69 25.75 8.76
N ASP A 85 -16.47 24.60 9.38
CA ASP A 85 -17.35 24.04 10.43
C ASP A 85 -16.48 23.22 11.42
N PRO A 86 -16.28 23.68 12.67
CA PRO A 86 -15.50 22.96 13.66
C PRO A 86 -16.09 21.57 14.00
N LEU A 87 -17.36 21.31 13.67
CA LEU A 87 -18.02 20.02 13.86
C LEU A 87 -17.83 19.05 12.69
N HIS A 88 -17.22 19.46 11.58
CA HIS A 88 -17.12 18.62 10.38
C HIS A 88 -16.53 17.23 10.68
N TYR A 89 -15.44 17.18 11.46
CA TYR A 89 -14.79 15.92 11.83
C TYR A 89 -15.58 15.10 12.85
N SER A 90 -16.31 15.74 13.76
CA SER A 90 -17.14 15.05 14.76
C SER A 90 -18.37 14.33 14.18
N ARG A 91 -18.73 14.67 12.94
CA ARG A 91 -19.84 14.03 12.20
C ARG A 91 -19.35 12.92 11.27
N LYS A 92 -18.04 12.69 11.18
CA LYS A 92 -17.48 11.71 10.26
C LYS A 92 -17.71 10.29 10.78
N LEU A 93 -18.17 9.41 9.90
CA LEU A 93 -18.33 7.97 10.13
C LEU A 93 -17.62 7.23 9.00
N LEU A 94 -16.61 6.43 9.34
CA LEU A 94 -15.92 5.55 8.41
C LEU A 94 -16.31 4.11 8.71
N LEU A 95 -16.92 3.45 7.73
CA LEU A 95 -17.23 2.02 7.81
C LEU A 95 -16.27 1.27 6.91
N GLU A 96 -15.57 0.29 7.47
CA GLU A 96 -14.60 -0.52 6.73
C GLU A 96 -15.06 -1.97 6.70
N LEU A 97 -15.14 -2.55 5.51
CA LEU A 97 -15.44 -3.96 5.34
C LEU A 97 -14.16 -4.74 5.13
N TRP A 98 -14.07 -5.84 5.86
CA TRP A 98 -12.93 -6.75 5.85
C TRP A 98 -13.46 -8.16 5.74
N HIS A 99 -12.66 -9.06 5.17
CA HIS A 99 -12.93 -10.48 5.12
C HIS A 99 -11.89 -11.20 5.95
N ASP A 100 -12.33 -12.03 6.89
CA ASP A 100 -11.43 -12.93 7.58
C ASP A 100 -11.18 -14.16 6.70
N SER A 101 -9.92 -14.36 6.29
CA SER A 101 -9.51 -15.52 5.50
C SER A 101 -9.46 -16.82 6.32
N GLY A 102 -9.54 -16.72 7.66
CA GLY A 102 -9.51 -17.83 8.60
C GLY A 102 -8.26 -18.71 8.46
N PHE A 103 -7.20 -18.20 7.81
CA PHE A 103 -5.95 -18.91 7.63
C PHE A 103 -5.05 -18.61 8.84
N ASP A 104 -5.13 -19.47 9.84
CA ASP A 104 -4.09 -19.57 10.86
C ASP A 104 -2.84 -20.14 10.17
N SER A 105 -1.91 -19.26 9.80
CA SER A 105 -0.63 -19.68 9.27
C SER A 105 0.17 -20.26 10.43
N GLY A 106 -0.05 -21.53 10.76
CA GLY A 106 0.66 -22.29 11.82
C GLY A 106 2.19 -22.38 11.65
N LEU A 107 2.76 -21.61 10.72
CA LEU A 107 4.16 -21.24 10.66
C LEU A 107 4.39 -20.04 11.58
N VAL A 108 4.32 -20.28 12.90
CA VAL A 108 4.86 -19.37 13.90
C VAL A 108 6.39 -19.44 13.79
N ALA A 109 6.95 -18.69 12.84
CA ALA A 109 8.36 -18.33 12.89
C ALA A 109 8.46 -17.19 13.92
N GLU A 110 9.25 -17.44 14.97
CA GLU A 110 9.49 -16.48 16.06
C GLU A 110 9.84 -15.10 15.50
N GLY A 111 9.01 -14.09 15.81
CA GLY A 111 9.34 -12.67 15.61
C GLY A 111 8.64 -11.94 14.46
N PHE A 112 7.73 -12.56 13.71
CA PHE A 112 6.88 -11.83 12.76
C PHE A 112 5.42 -11.84 13.24
N ASP A 113 4.82 -10.65 13.30
CA ASP A 113 3.46 -10.42 13.80
C ASP A 113 2.45 -11.21 12.95
N ALA A 114 1.99 -12.36 13.47
CA ALA A 114 0.98 -13.20 12.84
C ALA A 114 -0.41 -12.57 13.07
N SER A 115 -0.60 -11.34 12.59
CA SER A 115 -1.91 -10.75 12.47
C SER A 115 -2.67 -11.52 11.39
N PHE A 116 -3.83 -12.07 11.74
CA PHE A 116 -4.86 -12.54 10.81
C PHE A 116 -4.79 -11.76 9.49
N GLN A 117 -4.53 -12.44 8.37
CA GLN A 117 -4.56 -11.79 7.05
C GLN A 117 -6.01 -11.48 6.72
N SER A 118 -6.49 -10.37 7.28
CA SER A 118 -7.77 -9.79 6.98
C SER A 118 -7.68 -9.05 5.65
N GLU A 119 -8.70 -9.27 4.84
CA GLU A 119 -8.72 -8.87 3.46
C GLU A 119 -9.68 -7.69 3.26
N PHE A 120 -9.14 -6.51 2.97
CA PHE A 120 -9.93 -5.28 2.82
C PHE A 120 -10.92 -5.36 1.64
N LEU A 121 -12.22 -5.34 1.92
CA LEU A 121 -13.29 -5.45 0.92
C LEU A 121 -13.74 -4.09 0.38
N GLY A 122 -13.49 -3.00 1.11
CA GLY A 122 -13.91 -1.64 0.74
C GLY A 122 -14.26 -0.81 1.96
N GLU A 123 -14.36 0.51 1.77
CA GLU A 123 -14.78 1.42 2.83
C GLU A 123 -15.91 2.36 2.37
N VAL A 124 -16.60 2.96 3.33
CA VAL A 124 -17.58 4.02 3.15
C VAL A 124 -17.20 5.17 4.06
N ASP A 125 -16.87 6.31 3.46
CA ASP A 125 -16.72 7.59 4.16
C ASP A 125 -18.06 8.34 4.12
N PHE A 126 -18.67 8.56 5.28
CA PHE A 126 -19.99 9.18 5.40
C PHE A 126 -20.02 10.30 6.44
N ILE A 127 -20.69 11.40 6.11
CA ILE A 127 -20.92 12.52 7.03
C ILE A 127 -22.32 12.39 7.62
N LEU A 128 -22.39 12.21 8.94
CA LEU A 128 -23.63 12.10 9.69
C LEU A 128 -24.33 13.46 9.80
N ASP A 129 -25.66 13.43 9.66
CA ASP A 129 -26.52 14.57 9.99
C ASP A 129 -26.98 14.43 11.44
N LEU A 130 -26.37 15.22 12.33
CA LEU A 130 -26.55 15.17 13.79
C LEU A 130 -27.11 16.52 14.29
N PRO A 131 -28.43 16.74 14.20
CA PRO A 131 -29.03 17.98 14.68
C PRO A 131 -29.00 18.06 16.21
N ALA A 132 -28.82 19.25 16.75
CA ALA A 132 -28.65 19.46 18.19
C ALA A 132 -29.93 19.24 19.02
N ASN A 133 -31.12 19.40 18.41
CA ASN A 133 -32.40 19.45 19.13
C ASN A 133 -33.38 18.36 18.72
N GLU A 134 -33.04 17.53 17.74
CA GLU A 134 -33.97 16.59 17.12
C GLU A 134 -33.35 15.19 17.10
N SER A 135 -34.14 14.18 17.42
CA SER A 135 -33.73 12.80 17.20
C SER A 135 -33.90 12.45 15.73
N VAL A 136 -32.88 11.84 15.13
CA VAL A 136 -32.88 11.50 13.70
C VAL A 136 -32.52 10.04 13.51
N THR A 137 -33.34 9.33 12.76
CA THR A 137 -33.01 8.00 12.24
C THR A 137 -32.88 8.09 10.73
N ARG A 138 -31.75 7.65 10.17
CA ARG A 138 -31.57 7.57 8.71
C ARG A 138 -30.96 6.25 8.30
N ARG A 139 -31.57 5.69 7.27
CA ARG A 139 -31.05 4.54 6.55
C ARG A 139 -30.27 5.00 5.34
N CYS A 140 -29.02 4.57 5.26
CA CYS A 140 -28.08 4.98 4.23
C CYS A 140 -27.63 3.77 3.43
N ARG A 141 -27.59 3.93 2.10
CA ARG A 141 -27.03 2.95 1.18
C ARG A 141 -25.91 3.62 0.40
N GLN A 142 -24.67 3.17 0.61
CA GLN A 142 -23.48 3.78 0.03
C GLN A 142 -22.69 2.76 -0.79
N PRO A 143 -22.14 3.16 -1.95
CA PRO A 143 -21.20 2.33 -2.68
C PRO A 143 -19.88 2.22 -1.91
N LEU A 144 -19.23 1.07 -2.00
CA LEU A 144 -17.90 0.88 -1.42
C LEU A 144 -16.84 1.55 -2.28
N THR A 145 -15.89 2.21 -1.64
CA THR A 145 -14.72 2.81 -2.28
C THR A 145 -13.46 2.00 -2.01
N ALA A 146 -12.55 2.00 -2.99
CA ALA A 146 -11.25 1.36 -2.85
C ALA A 146 -10.29 2.28 -2.09
N ASN A 147 -9.46 1.66 -1.25
CA ASN A 147 -8.35 2.31 -0.57
C ASN A 147 -7.06 1.58 -0.94
N ASN A 148 -6.27 2.18 -1.83
CA ASN A 148 -5.05 1.57 -2.36
C ASN A 148 -3.92 1.45 -1.33
N GLU A 149 -4.02 2.15 -0.18
CA GLU A 149 -3.09 2.01 0.94
C GLU A 149 -3.35 0.71 1.70
N LYS A 150 -4.62 0.31 1.84
CA LYS A 150 -5.03 -0.94 2.51
C LYS A 150 -4.98 -2.15 1.58
N ALA A 151 -5.46 -2.01 0.34
CA ALA A 151 -5.38 -3.07 -0.66
C ALA A 151 -5.41 -2.51 -2.10
N ARG A 152 -4.42 -2.87 -2.92
CA ARG A 152 -4.33 -2.49 -4.33
C ARG A 152 -5.22 -3.37 -5.21
N ARG A 153 -6.54 -3.21 -5.08
CA ARG A 153 -7.52 -3.97 -5.87
C ARG A 153 -8.77 -3.15 -6.19
N LYS A 154 -9.52 -3.63 -7.19
CA LYS A 154 -10.86 -3.11 -7.47
C LYS A 154 -11.81 -3.54 -6.35
N VAL A 155 -12.59 -2.60 -5.86
CA VAL A 155 -13.66 -2.82 -4.89
C VAL A 155 -15.00 -2.83 -5.61
N SER A 156 -15.93 -3.67 -5.15
CA SER A 156 -17.30 -3.75 -5.63
C SER A 156 -18.24 -3.97 -4.45
N GLY A 157 -19.43 -3.40 -4.56
CA GLY A 157 -20.52 -3.64 -3.63
C GLY A 157 -21.11 -2.37 -3.03
N THR A 158 -22.18 -2.58 -2.26
CA THR A 158 -22.86 -1.50 -1.54
C THR A 158 -23.07 -1.91 -0.09
N LEU A 159 -22.76 -1.00 0.84
CA LEU A 159 -23.03 -1.15 2.26
C LEU A 159 -24.31 -0.40 2.61
N THR A 160 -25.23 -1.09 3.28
CA THR A 160 -26.45 -0.51 3.85
C THR A 160 -26.33 -0.51 5.36
N PHE A 161 -26.43 0.67 5.96
CA PHE A 161 -26.41 0.86 7.39
C PHE A 161 -27.52 1.85 7.80
N GLU A 162 -27.89 1.81 9.06
CA GLU A 162 -28.81 2.76 9.66
C GLU A 162 -28.13 3.40 10.86
N TYR A 163 -28.38 4.67 11.08
CA TYR A 163 -27.96 5.34 12.29
C TYR A 163 -29.14 6.03 12.95
N ASN A 164 -29.13 6.01 14.28
CA ASN A 164 -30.08 6.65 15.14
C ASN A 164 -29.33 7.63 16.05
N TRP A 165 -29.73 8.89 16.02
CA TRP A 165 -29.19 9.97 16.82
C TRP A 165 -30.23 10.46 17.80
N GLN A 166 -29.84 10.54 19.08
CA GLN A 166 -30.65 11.11 20.14
C GLN A 166 -29.84 12.20 20.86
N PRO A 167 -30.15 13.49 20.65
CA PRO A 167 -29.41 14.56 21.30
C PRO A 167 -29.66 14.55 22.81
N LEU A 168 -28.61 14.80 23.59
CA LEU A 168 -28.71 14.93 25.04
C LEU A 168 -28.65 16.42 25.39
N THR A 169 -29.77 16.98 25.83
CA THR A 169 -29.86 18.38 26.26
C THR A 169 -29.19 18.56 27.63
N HIS A 170 -27.86 18.64 27.66
CA HIS A 170 -27.12 19.06 28.85
C HIS A 170 -26.31 20.33 28.58
N THR A 171 -26.51 21.33 29.43
CA THR A 171 -26.03 22.72 29.31
C THR A 171 -24.55 22.86 29.69
N ARG A 172 -23.65 22.24 28.93
CA ARG A 172 -22.22 22.54 29.00
C ARG A 172 -21.86 23.51 27.87
N PRO A 173 -21.47 24.76 28.18
CA PRO A 173 -21.25 25.81 27.17
C PRO A 173 -20.05 25.53 26.23
N ASP A 174 -19.24 24.51 26.56
CA ASP A 174 -18.07 24.03 25.83
C ASP A 174 -18.37 22.86 24.88
N MET A 175 -19.59 22.30 24.91
CA MET A 175 -19.97 21.14 24.07
C MET A 175 -20.94 21.56 22.96
N LEU A 176 -20.45 21.48 21.71
CA LEU A 176 -21.24 21.82 20.52
C LEU A 176 -22.11 20.66 20.01
N LEU A 177 -21.76 19.41 20.36
CA LEU A 177 -22.49 18.20 19.94
C LEU A 177 -22.44 17.16 21.06
N LEU A 178 -23.61 16.84 21.63
CA LEU A 178 -23.73 15.83 22.69
C LEU A 178 -25.01 15.02 22.49
N GLY A 179 -24.88 13.71 22.54
CA GLY A 179 -25.99 12.80 22.31
C GLY A 179 -25.55 11.36 22.24
N ARG A 180 -26.52 10.47 22.04
CA ARG A 180 -26.30 9.06 21.79
C ARG A 180 -26.41 8.79 20.30
N LEU A 181 -25.32 8.30 19.72
CA LEU A 181 -25.28 7.79 18.36
C LEU A 181 -25.29 6.26 18.42
N GLU A 182 -26.25 5.65 17.74
CA GLU A 182 -26.33 4.21 17.53
C GLU A 182 -26.21 3.95 16.04
N VAL A 183 -25.25 3.12 15.64
CA VAL A 183 -25.01 2.76 14.24
C VAL A 183 -25.21 1.25 14.11
N THR A 184 -26.05 0.86 13.17
CA THR A 184 -26.36 -0.54 12.89
C THR A 184 -26.07 -0.84 11.43
N VAL A 185 -25.11 -1.73 11.19
CA VAL A 185 -24.86 -2.27 9.84
C VAL A 185 -25.95 -3.28 9.53
N LEU A 186 -26.66 -3.07 8.41
CA LEU A 186 -27.81 -3.90 8.06
C LEU A 186 -27.43 -5.01 7.09
N LYS A 187 -26.68 -4.67 6.02
CA LYS A 187 -26.21 -5.63 5.04
C LYS A 187 -25.15 -5.04 4.12
N ALA A 188 -24.35 -5.90 3.52
CA ALA A 188 -23.47 -5.59 2.40
C ALA A 188 -23.81 -6.50 1.22
N GLU A 189 -23.87 -5.95 0.01
CA GLU A 189 -24.33 -6.65 -1.20
C GLU A 189 -23.33 -6.47 -2.35
N ASN A 190 -23.27 -7.45 -3.26
CA ASN A 190 -22.38 -7.43 -4.43
C ASN A 190 -20.89 -7.22 -4.08
N LEU A 191 -20.50 -7.73 -2.93
CA LEU A 191 -19.11 -7.74 -2.47
C LEU A 191 -18.25 -8.57 -3.42
N LEU A 192 -16.99 -8.16 -3.54
CA LEU A 192 -16.01 -8.96 -4.25
C LEU A 192 -15.89 -10.33 -3.59
N ASN A 193 -16.02 -11.40 -4.37
CA ASN A 193 -15.76 -12.74 -3.87
C ASN A 193 -14.24 -12.94 -3.80
N ILE A 194 -13.72 -13.08 -2.58
CA ILE A 194 -12.29 -13.27 -2.35
C ILE A 194 -11.95 -14.73 -1.97
N ASP A 195 -12.94 -15.62 -1.95
CA ASP A 195 -12.68 -16.97 -1.48
C ASP A 195 -11.95 -17.81 -2.54
N TRP A 196 -10.73 -18.23 -2.22
CA TRP A 196 -9.98 -19.23 -3.01
C TRP A 196 -10.20 -20.64 -2.47
N LYS A 197 -10.82 -20.79 -1.28
CA LYS A 197 -11.18 -22.08 -0.71
C LYS A 197 -12.57 -22.42 -1.24
N GLY A 198 -12.69 -23.59 -1.88
CA GLY A 198 -13.94 -24.07 -2.51
C GLY A 198 -15.09 -24.39 -1.54
N THR A 199 -15.17 -23.72 -0.39
CA THR A 199 -16.14 -23.99 0.67
C THR A 199 -16.72 -22.70 1.24
N GLY A 200 -17.31 -21.86 0.38
CA GLY A 200 -18.58 -21.14 0.59
C GLY A 200 -18.86 -20.39 1.90
N VAL A 201 -17.88 -20.12 2.76
CA VAL A 201 -18.06 -19.38 4.01
C VAL A 201 -17.22 -18.12 3.90
N SER A 202 -17.74 -17.13 3.17
CA SER A 202 -17.24 -15.78 3.30
C SER A 202 -17.65 -15.26 4.68
N ASP A 203 -16.68 -14.93 5.53
CA ASP A 203 -16.92 -14.28 6.82
C ASP A 203 -16.50 -12.80 6.74
N PRO A 204 -17.32 -11.93 6.12
CA PRO A 204 -17.07 -10.50 6.10
C PRO A 204 -17.47 -9.88 7.44
N TYR A 205 -16.59 -9.06 8.00
CA TYR A 205 -16.88 -8.25 9.17
C TYR A 205 -16.75 -6.75 8.83
N CYS A 206 -17.43 -5.91 9.62
CA CYS A 206 -17.41 -4.47 9.45
C CYS A 206 -16.78 -3.82 10.69
N ILE A 207 -15.79 -2.96 10.48
CA ILE A 207 -15.27 -2.06 11.50
C ILE A 207 -15.97 -0.71 11.33
N ILE A 208 -16.49 -0.16 12.42
CA ILE A 208 -17.18 1.13 12.41
C ILE A 208 -16.35 2.12 13.22
N ASN A 209 -15.74 3.06 12.52
CA ASN A 209 -14.97 4.15 13.09
C ASN A 209 -15.84 5.39 13.10
N ALA A 210 -16.57 5.60 14.20
CA ALA A 210 -17.14 6.90 14.48
C ALA A 210 -16.02 7.81 14.97
N TYR A 211 -15.92 9.02 14.43
CA TYR A 211 -14.97 10.01 14.89
C TYR A 211 -15.63 10.94 15.91
N PRO A 212 -15.35 10.77 17.21
CA PRO A 212 -15.53 11.85 18.16
C PRO A 212 -14.29 12.71 18.42
N THR A 213 -13.09 12.49 17.86
CA THR A 213 -11.91 11.66 18.26
C THR A 213 -12.00 10.14 18.57
N SER A 214 -11.18 9.35 17.85
CA SER A 214 -10.38 8.19 18.31
C SER A 214 -9.11 8.09 17.42
N PRO A 215 -7.90 8.23 18.00
CA PRO A 215 -7.07 7.05 18.25
C PRO A 215 -6.60 7.00 19.71
N GLN A 216 -6.41 5.79 20.24
CA GLN A 216 -5.50 5.60 21.37
C GLN A 216 -4.06 5.60 20.86
#